data_AF-A0A7S1ELZ4-F1
#
_entry.id   AF-A0A7S1ELZ4-F1
#
_cell.length_a   1.000
_cell.length_b   1.000
_cell.length_c   1.000
_cell.angle_alpha   90.00
_cell.angle_beta   90.00
_cell.angle_gamma   90.00
#
_symmetry.space_group_name_H-M   'P 1'
#
loop_
_entity.id
_entity.type
_entity.pdbx_description
1 polymer ?
#
loop_
_entity_poly.entity_id
_entity_poly.type
_entity_poly.pdbx_seq_one_letter_code
_entity_poly.pdbx_strand_id
1 'polypeptide(L)'
;EGGGERPERPKRRMRRALCLLAIAALHLPGASPFGHAPCAPHRPRPAAPLCGGSGPGRFTAPALGRAGGRRAAASAAAPRMCEAAWTGFEEAAGQPAEFPERMEDALGQAGRAVLAALDDGIYRVKVQMSLAEFDAKEVPMAKGSIMTFVNSVGGSLVERGLRVNFVFNSVADASEAKNLVREDLQDRVTINVLGLGAFGEEDDVCVLVCPSNHGKDLRRIEDVERLMYAGPPRTMTSRKQRRLFQQRPIILLNPSLEAIHQHSTPASKVQPMFMSDFTTAYFLDPLAMVSRSSQAAILKSYPSQWQLWMRSTVAESTGGYRLVWERTTA
;
A
#
# COMPACT_ATOMS: atom_id res chain seq x y z
N GLU A 1 -43.16 -49.01 16.27
CA GLU A 1 -42.39 -48.54 15.11
C GLU A 1 -41.25 -47.67 15.61
N GLY A 2 -40.02 -48.20 15.59
CA GLY A 2 -38.82 -47.51 16.07
C GLY A 2 -37.96 -47.06 14.90
N GLY A 3 -37.86 -45.76 14.66
CA GLY A 3 -37.02 -45.17 13.63
C GLY A 3 -35.64 -44.84 14.19
N GLY A 4 -34.63 -45.62 13.81
CA GLY A 4 -33.23 -45.37 14.15
C GLY A 4 -32.59 -44.36 13.19
N GLU A 5 -32.14 -43.21 13.71
CA GLU A 5 -31.27 -42.29 12.99
C GLU A 5 -29.87 -42.90 12.83
N ARG A 6 -29.41 -43.03 11.57
CA ARG A 6 -28.04 -43.45 11.26
C ARG A 6 -27.08 -42.28 11.43
N PRO A 7 -25.93 -42.45 12.10
CA PRO A 7 -24.91 -41.41 12.21
C PRO A 7 -24.24 -41.18 10.84
N GLU A 8 -24.31 -39.94 10.35
CA GLU A 8 -23.58 -39.51 9.15
C GLU A 8 -22.06 -39.66 9.35
N ARG A 9 -21.41 -40.35 8.41
CA ARG A 9 -19.96 -40.63 8.48
C ARG A 9 -19.13 -39.35 8.30
N PRO A 10 -18.08 -39.11 9.13
CA PRO A 10 -17.27 -37.88 9.16
C PRO A 10 -16.49 -37.58 7.86
N LYS A 11 -16.32 -38.57 6.97
CA LYS A 11 -15.57 -38.43 5.72
C LYS A 11 -16.22 -37.48 4.70
N ARG A 12 -17.53 -37.23 4.79
CA ARG A 12 -18.23 -36.28 3.89
C ARG A 12 -18.03 -34.81 4.28
N ARG A 13 -17.85 -34.50 5.56
CA ARG A 13 -17.58 -33.11 6.02
C ARG A 13 -16.21 -32.62 5.56
N MET A 14 -15.20 -33.49 5.59
CA MET A 14 -13.83 -33.14 5.21
C MET A 14 -13.67 -32.88 3.70
N ARG A 15 -14.40 -33.62 2.85
CA ARG A 15 -14.42 -33.36 1.40
C ARG A 15 -15.12 -32.05 1.04
N ARG A 16 -16.17 -31.66 1.78
CA ARG A 16 -16.83 -30.35 1.60
C ARG A 16 -15.93 -29.20 2.05
N ALA A 17 -15.21 -29.34 3.16
CA ALA A 17 -14.25 -28.34 3.62
C ALA A 17 -13.09 -28.13 2.61
N LEU A 18 -12.54 -29.21 2.03
CA LEU A 18 -11.52 -29.14 0.99
C LEU A 18 -12.04 -28.51 -0.32
N CYS A 19 -13.27 -28.81 -0.72
CA CYS A 19 -13.90 -28.17 -1.89
C CYS A 19 -14.11 -26.66 -1.67
N LEU A 20 -14.49 -26.25 -0.45
CA LEU A 20 -14.69 -24.84 -0.10
C LEU A 20 -13.36 -24.06 0.00
N LEU A 21 -12.30 -24.69 0.49
CA LEU A 21 -10.93 -24.13 0.46
C LEU A 21 -10.45 -23.90 -0.98
N ALA A 22 -10.73 -24.81 -1.90
CA ALA A 22 -10.39 -24.66 -3.31
C ALA A 22 -11.16 -23.50 -3.99
N ILE A 23 -12.43 -23.28 -3.62
CA ILE A 23 -13.25 -22.17 -4.16
C ILE A 23 -12.81 -20.82 -3.57
N ALA A 24 -12.45 -20.78 -2.28
CA ALA A 24 -11.91 -19.58 -1.65
C ALA A 24 -10.56 -19.18 -2.27
N ALA A 25 -9.71 -20.15 -2.62
CA ALA A 25 -8.44 -19.89 -3.29
C ALA A 25 -8.60 -19.28 -4.71
N LEU A 26 -9.71 -19.57 -5.40
CA LEU A 26 -10.03 -19.01 -6.72
C LEU A 26 -10.52 -17.55 -6.66
N HIS A 27 -10.95 -17.06 -5.50
CA HIS A 27 -11.38 -15.68 -5.29
C HIS A 27 -10.29 -14.79 -4.65
N LEU A 28 -9.11 -15.34 -4.38
CA LEU A 28 -7.96 -14.55 -3.94
C LEU A 28 -7.40 -13.75 -5.13
N PRO A 29 -7.31 -12.42 -5.05
CA PRO A 29 -6.68 -11.61 -6.09
C PRO A 29 -5.18 -11.94 -6.15
N GLY A 30 -4.74 -12.61 -7.22
CA GLY A 30 -3.33 -12.91 -7.48
C GLY A 30 -3.02 -14.22 -8.23
N ALA A 31 -4.00 -15.11 -8.44
CA ALA A 31 -3.79 -16.33 -9.23
C ALA A 31 -4.02 -16.05 -10.73
N SER A 32 -2.97 -15.64 -11.47
CA SER A 32 -2.99 -15.68 -12.93
C SER A 32 -2.73 -17.13 -13.40
N PRO A 33 -3.57 -17.73 -14.26
CA PRO A 33 -3.38 -19.11 -14.73
C PRO A 33 -2.36 -19.25 -15.88
N PHE A 34 -1.69 -18.17 -16.29
CA PHE A 34 -0.69 -18.22 -17.37
C PHE A 34 0.72 -18.07 -16.82
N GLY A 35 1.40 -19.21 -16.64
CA GLY A 35 2.84 -19.25 -16.40
C GLY A 35 3.59 -18.85 -17.67
N HIS A 36 4.21 -17.67 -17.66
CA HIS A 36 5.19 -17.31 -18.68
C HIS A 36 6.53 -17.98 -18.36
N ALA A 37 7.01 -18.80 -19.30
CA ALA A 37 8.35 -19.36 -19.30
C ALA A 37 9.41 -18.23 -19.31
N PRO A 38 10.58 -18.44 -18.68
CA PRO A 38 11.62 -17.42 -18.60
C PRO A 38 12.27 -17.21 -19.98
N CYS A 39 12.09 -16.02 -20.55
CA CYS A 39 12.86 -15.56 -21.71
C CYS A 39 14.31 -15.31 -21.31
N ALA A 40 15.23 -15.95 -22.03
CA ALA A 40 16.68 -15.78 -21.89
C ALA A 40 17.14 -14.34 -22.18
N PRO A 41 18.21 -13.85 -21.55
CA PRO A 41 18.69 -12.48 -21.75
C PRO A 41 19.32 -12.31 -23.14
N HIS A 42 18.74 -11.39 -23.93
CA HIS A 42 19.33 -10.89 -25.17
C HIS A 42 20.63 -10.14 -24.88
N ARG A 43 21.76 -10.63 -25.40
CA ARG A 43 23.02 -9.88 -25.45
C ARG A 43 22.90 -8.70 -26.43
N PRO A 44 23.41 -7.50 -26.10
CA PRO A 44 23.49 -6.40 -27.05
C PRO A 44 24.56 -6.69 -28.11
N ARG A 45 24.19 -6.50 -29.40
CA ARG A 45 25.15 -6.46 -30.51
C ARG A 45 25.91 -5.13 -30.48
N PRO A 46 27.23 -5.12 -30.73
CA PRO A 46 27.99 -3.89 -30.86
C PRO A 46 27.68 -3.17 -32.18
N ALA A 47 27.58 -1.85 -32.12
CA ALA A 47 27.40 -0.98 -33.28
C ALA A 47 28.64 -0.98 -34.18
N ALA A 48 28.42 -1.08 -35.49
CA ALA A 48 29.44 -0.88 -36.51
C ALA A 48 29.72 0.62 -36.72
N PRO A 49 30.96 1.03 -37.03
CA PRO A 49 31.31 2.41 -37.28
C PRO A 49 31.06 2.79 -38.74
N LEU A 50 30.46 3.96 -38.97
CA LEU A 50 30.49 4.61 -40.28
C LEU A 50 31.59 5.67 -40.28
N CYS A 51 32.57 5.45 -41.15
CA CYS A 51 33.61 6.39 -41.54
C CYS A 51 33.07 7.43 -42.54
N GLY A 52 33.71 8.60 -42.55
CA GLY A 52 33.96 9.36 -43.79
C GLY A 52 33.37 10.78 -43.82
N GLY A 53 34.24 11.80 -43.83
CA GLY A 53 33.84 13.18 -44.13
C GLY A 53 34.83 14.26 -43.69
N SER A 54 35.94 14.35 -44.41
CA SER A 54 37.04 15.32 -44.33
C SER A 54 36.66 16.79 -44.58
N GLY A 55 37.36 17.74 -43.93
CA GLY A 55 37.46 19.14 -44.37
C GLY A 55 38.15 20.09 -43.36
N PRO A 56 39.17 20.90 -43.74
CA PRO A 56 40.16 21.42 -42.79
C PRO A 56 39.93 22.88 -42.35
N GLY A 57 40.40 23.21 -41.14
CA GLY A 57 40.46 24.59 -40.65
C GLY A 57 41.57 24.76 -39.61
N ARG A 58 42.74 25.24 -40.06
CA ARG A 58 43.85 25.69 -39.22
C ARG A 58 43.43 26.93 -38.42
N PHE A 59 43.63 26.93 -37.11
CA PHE A 59 43.95 28.14 -36.36
C PHE A 59 44.92 27.81 -35.22
N THR A 60 46.00 28.57 -35.18
CA THR A 60 47.11 28.49 -34.24
C THR A 60 46.94 29.50 -33.09
N ALA A 61 47.50 29.11 -31.93
CA ALA A 61 48.05 29.93 -30.84
C ALA A 61 47.07 30.45 -29.75
N PRO A 62 47.58 30.83 -28.55
CA PRO A 62 48.64 30.20 -27.76
C PRO A 62 48.24 29.98 -26.28
N ALA A 63 49.16 29.36 -25.54
CA ALA A 63 49.14 29.11 -24.11
C ALA A 63 49.09 30.38 -23.24
N LEU A 64 48.44 30.27 -22.07
CA LEU A 64 48.57 30.99 -20.78
C LEU A 64 47.28 30.68 -19.99
N GLY A 65 47.23 30.45 -18.68
CA GLY A 65 48.23 30.40 -17.63
C GLY A 65 47.64 29.65 -16.43
N ARG A 66 48.54 29.14 -15.58
CA ARG A 66 48.25 28.56 -14.26
C ARG A 66 47.88 29.68 -13.28
N ALA A 67 46.75 29.52 -12.58
CA ALA A 67 46.49 30.05 -11.24
C ALA A 67 45.36 29.17 -10.66
N GLY A 68 45.51 28.44 -9.57
CA GLY A 68 45.78 28.97 -8.23
C GLY A 68 44.52 28.78 -7.36
N GLY A 69 44.01 27.55 -7.25
CA GLY A 69 42.79 27.23 -6.50
C GLY A 69 43.08 27.01 -5.02
N ARG A 70 42.75 28.00 -4.19
CA ARG A 70 42.73 27.92 -2.72
C ARG A 70 41.71 26.87 -2.27
N ARG A 71 42.17 25.87 -1.50
CA ARG A 71 41.30 24.94 -0.76
C ARG A 71 40.71 25.68 0.44
N ALA A 72 39.41 25.97 0.40
CA ALA A 72 38.65 26.31 1.61
C ALA A 72 38.25 25.00 2.31
N ALA A 73 38.62 24.90 3.58
CA ALA A 73 38.26 23.80 4.46
C ALA A 73 36.74 23.85 4.74
N ALA A 74 36.01 22.85 4.25
CA ALA A 74 34.62 22.64 4.63
C ALA A 74 34.59 21.79 5.91
N SER A 75 34.09 22.43 6.97
CA SER A 75 33.74 21.85 8.26
C SER A 75 32.84 20.62 8.09
N ALA A 76 33.30 19.48 8.59
CA ALA A 76 32.56 18.22 8.59
C ALA A 76 31.60 18.19 9.79
N ALA A 77 30.33 18.54 9.53
CA ALA A 77 29.22 18.15 10.38
C ALA A 77 28.32 17.19 9.58
N ALA A 78 28.65 15.89 9.65
CA ALA A 78 27.80 14.83 9.11
C ALA A 78 26.67 14.52 10.12
N PRO A 79 25.41 14.34 9.69
CA PRO A 79 24.37 13.83 10.55
C PRO A 79 24.58 12.32 10.78
N ARG A 80 24.74 11.95 12.05
CA ARG A 80 24.78 10.59 12.55
C ARG A 80 23.38 9.96 12.47
N MET A 81 23.13 9.16 11.44
CA MET A 81 22.13 8.08 11.49
C MET A 81 22.64 6.94 10.62
N CYS A 82 23.24 5.94 11.26
CA CYS A 82 23.40 4.55 10.80
C CYS A 82 24.32 3.85 11.80
N GLU A 83 23.79 2.92 12.60
CA GLU A 83 24.39 1.61 12.96
C GLU A 83 23.82 1.00 14.25
N ALA A 84 23.18 1.77 15.13
CA ALA A 84 22.74 1.23 16.43
C ALA A 84 21.38 0.49 16.45
N ALA A 85 20.72 0.27 15.31
CA ALA A 85 19.37 -0.32 15.27
C ALA A 85 19.30 -1.75 14.69
N TRP A 86 20.44 -2.38 14.38
CA TRP A 86 20.46 -3.64 13.61
C TRP A 86 20.55 -4.93 14.43
N THR A 87 20.77 -4.88 15.74
CA THR A 87 20.96 -6.09 16.57
C THR A 87 19.68 -6.64 17.22
N GLY A 88 18.49 -6.22 16.76
CA GLY A 88 17.20 -6.73 17.25
C GLY A 88 16.43 -7.63 16.26
N PHE A 89 17.04 -8.01 15.13
CA PHE A 89 16.30 -8.53 13.98
C PHE A 89 15.91 -10.02 14.07
N GLU A 90 16.50 -10.81 14.97
CA GLU A 90 16.21 -12.26 15.04
C GLU A 90 15.03 -12.63 15.96
N GLU A 91 14.53 -11.70 16.79
CA GLU A 91 13.37 -11.94 17.67
C GLU A 91 12.04 -11.38 17.11
N ALA A 92 12.10 -10.74 15.93
CA ALA A 92 10.94 -10.17 15.22
C ALA A 92 10.34 -11.12 14.17
N ALA A 93 10.49 -12.44 14.34
CA ALA A 93 9.57 -13.39 13.74
C ALA A 93 8.19 -13.16 14.38
N GLY A 94 7.48 -12.16 13.85
CA GLY A 94 6.35 -11.50 14.49
C GLY A 94 5.33 -12.51 15.00
N GLN A 95 4.94 -12.35 16.27
CA GLN A 95 3.79 -13.06 16.80
C GLN A 95 2.61 -12.87 15.83
N PRO A 96 1.85 -13.94 15.53
CA PRO A 96 0.71 -13.83 14.63
C PRO A 96 -0.22 -12.76 15.19
N ALA A 97 -0.55 -11.77 14.35
CA ALA A 97 -1.45 -10.70 14.76
C ALA A 97 -2.75 -11.31 15.29
N GLU A 98 -3.14 -10.96 16.51
CA GLU A 98 -4.42 -11.36 17.07
C GLU A 98 -5.55 -10.74 16.24
N PHE A 99 -6.68 -11.44 16.11
CA PHE A 99 -7.81 -10.89 15.38
C PHE A 99 -8.34 -9.63 16.09
N PRO A 100 -8.48 -8.49 15.40
CA PRO A 100 -8.97 -7.28 16.03
C PRO A 100 -10.48 -7.38 16.28
N GLU A 101 -10.88 -7.43 17.55
CA GLU A 101 -12.30 -7.47 17.93
C GLU A 101 -12.95 -6.08 17.90
N ARG A 102 -12.14 -5.01 18.03
CA ARG A 102 -12.58 -3.62 18.00
C ARG A 102 -11.99 -2.87 16.81
N MET A 103 -12.67 -1.80 16.44
CA MET A 103 -12.23 -0.92 15.35
C MET A 103 -10.85 -0.34 15.66
N GLU A 104 -10.65 0.19 16.86
CA GLU A 104 -9.40 0.82 17.29
C GLU A 104 -8.21 -0.14 17.20
N ASP A 105 -8.43 -1.41 17.56
CA ASP A 105 -7.42 -2.46 17.45
C ASP A 105 -7.06 -2.71 15.98
N ALA A 106 -8.06 -2.76 15.09
CA ALA A 106 -7.86 -2.92 13.66
C ALA A 106 -7.09 -1.73 13.05
N LEU A 107 -7.40 -0.49 13.45
CA LEU A 107 -6.68 0.70 13.00
C LEU A 107 -5.24 0.72 13.50
N GLY A 108 -5.03 0.34 14.77
CA GLY A 108 -3.70 0.22 15.35
C GLY A 108 -2.86 -0.86 14.67
N GLN A 109 -3.45 -2.03 14.37
CA GLN A 109 -2.80 -3.09 13.61
C GLN A 109 -2.46 -2.64 12.19
N ALA A 110 -3.40 -1.96 11.51
CA ALA A 110 -3.18 -1.41 10.17
C ALA A 110 -2.01 -0.40 10.15
N GLY A 111 -1.95 0.51 11.11
CA GLY A 111 -0.84 1.46 11.26
C GLY A 111 0.50 0.75 11.45
N ARG A 112 0.58 -0.22 12.36
CA ARG A 112 1.80 -1.02 12.58
C ARG A 112 2.22 -1.80 11.34
N ALA A 113 1.27 -2.40 10.62
CA ALA A 113 1.55 -3.15 9.39
C ALA A 113 2.09 -2.25 8.28
N VAL A 114 1.55 -1.03 8.11
CA VAL A 114 2.07 -0.04 7.17
C VAL A 114 3.49 0.34 7.54
N LEU A 115 3.73 0.67 8.81
CA LEU A 115 5.04 1.06 9.29
C LEU A 115 6.10 -0.03 9.11
N ALA A 116 5.76 -1.29 9.44
CA ALA A 116 6.63 -2.43 9.22
C ALA A 116 6.97 -2.62 7.73
N ALA A 117 5.97 -2.48 6.84
CA ALA A 117 6.22 -2.55 5.40
C ALA A 117 7.17 -1.44 4.91
N LEU A 118 7.03 -0.22 5.44
CA LEU A 118 7.94 0.89 5.12
C LEU A 118 9.36 0.63 5.61
N ASP A 119 9.52 0.02 6.80
CA ASP A 119 10.84 -0.34 7.36
C ASP A 119 11.56 -1.37 6.48
N ASP A 120 10.81 -2.30 5.89
CA ASP A 120 11.32 -3.29 4.93
C ASP A 120 11.55 -2.70 3.51
N GLY A 121 11.43 -1.38 3.36
CA GLY A 121 11.69 -0.67 2.10
C GLY A 121 10.55 -0.79 1.07
N ILE A 122 9.35 -1.18 1.49
CA ILE A 122 8.18 -1.27 0.62
C ILE A 122 7.52 0.11 0.53
N TYR A 123 7.81 0.84 -0.55
CA TYR A 123 7.30 2.20 -0.74
C TYR A 123 5.89 2.29 -1.31
N ARG A 124 5.31 1.19 -1.80
CA ARG A 124 3.95 1.17 -2.38
C ARG A 124 3.08 0.25 -1.55
N VAL A 125 2.34 0.85 -0.63
CA VAL A 125 1.54 0.12 0.35
C VAL A 125 0.06 0.41 0.15
N LYS A 126 -0.78 -0.62 0.26
CA LYS A 126 -2.23 -0.44 0.37
C LYS A 126 -2.76 -1.09 1.64
N VAL A 127 -3.74 -0.43 2.23
CA VAL A 127 -4.55 -0.91 3.34
C VAL A 127 -5.99 -0.99 2.87
N GLN A 128 -6.66 -2.11 3.11
CA GLN A 128 -8.05 -2.28 2.72
C GLN A 128 -8.84 -2.88 3.89
N MET A 129 -10.00 -2.28 4.19
CA MET A 129 -10.86 -2.73 5.29
C MET A 129 -12.29 -2.79 4.77
N SER A 130 -12.83 -4.00 4.68
CA SER A 130 -14.21 -4.27 4.23
C SER A 130 -15.17 -4.13 5.42
N LEU A 131 -15.28 -2.90 5.93
CA LEU A 131 -16.12 -2.51 7.06
C LEU A 131 -17.15 -1.48 6.58
N ALA A 132 -18.38 -1.57 7.07
CA ALA A 132 -19.47 -0.68 6.66
C ALA A 132 -19.16 0.80 7.01
N GLU A 133 -18.45 1.02 8.12
CA GLU A 133 -18.01 2.33 8.61
C GLU A 133 -16.98 3.02 7.71
N PHE A 134 -16.42 2.29 6.74
CA PHE A 134 -15.48 2.77 5.73
C PHE A 134 -16.10 2.89 4.34
N ASP A 135 -17.39 2.58 4.17
CA ASP A 135 -18.07 2.84 2.91
C ASP A 135 -18.38 4.34 2.78
N ALA A 136 -17.46 5.04 2.12
CA ALA A 136 -17.56 6.47 1.84
C ALA A 136 -18.78 6.84 0.98
N LYS A 137 -19.48 5.85 0.37
CA LYS A 137 -20.75 6.12 -0.33
C LYS A 137 -21.91 6.34 0.65
N GLU A 138 -21.84 5.73 1.82
CA GLU A 138 -22.95 5.67 2.78
C GLU A 138 -22.73 6.60 3.98
N VAL A 139 -21.48 6.79 4.41
CA VAL A 139 -21.15 7.55 5.62
C VAL A 139 -20.32 8.79 5.29
N PRO A 140 -20.77 10.01 5.64
CA PRO A 140 -19.96 11.22 5.52
C PRO A 140 -18.66 11.10 6.31
N MET A 141 -17.59 11.70 5.80
CA MET A 141 -16.24 11.61 6.37
C MET A 141 -16.20 12.03 7.84
N ALA A 142 -16.89 13.12 8.20
CA ALA A 142 -16.98 13.59 9.57
C ALA A 142 -17.62 12.61 10.58
N LYS A 143 -18.42 11.64 10.11
CA LYS A 143 -19.09 10.65 10.95
C LYS A 143 -18.50 9.24 10.83
N GLY A 144 -17.67 9.01 9.82
CA GLY A 144 -17.06 7.72 9.54
C GLY A 144 -15.79 7.46 10.36
N SER A 145 -15.29 6.23 10.27
CA SER A 145 -14.03 5.83 10.92
C SER A 145 -12.78 6.24 10.12
N ILE A 146 -12.96 6.81 8.93
CA ILE A 146 -11.88 7.24 8.03
C ILE A 146 -10.98 8.27 8.69
N MET A 147 -11.54 9.30 9.35
CA MET A 147 -10.71 10.33 9.99
C MET A 147 -9.97 9.82 11.22
N THR A 148 -10.57 8.92 12.00
CA THR A 148 -9.87 8.22 13.08
C THR A 148 -8.68 7.44 12.53
N PHE A 149 -8.84 6.80 11.37
CA PHE A 149 -7.76 6.08 10.71
C PHE A 149 -6.67 7.01 10.17
N VAL A 150 -7.05 8.10 9.50
CA VAL A 150 -6.13 9.15 9.03
C VAL A 150 -5.31 9.71 10.18
N ASN A 151 -5.94 10.03 11.31
CA ASN A 151 -5.25 10.53 12.50
C ASN A 151 -4.33 9.49 13.13
N SER A 152 -4.73 8.22 13.15
CA SER A 152 -3.89 7.12 13.69
C SER A 152 -2.65 6.87 12.83
N VAL A 153 -2.82 6.74 11.51
CA VAL A 153 -1.70 6.55 10.57
C VAL A 153 -0.82 7.80 10.49
N GLY A 154 -1.44 8.98 10.43
CA GLY A 154 -0.76 10.26 10.42
C GLY A 154 0.11 10.47 11.65
N GLY A 155 -0.44 10.22 12.85
CA GLY A 155 0.34 10.28 14.09
C GLY A 155 1.53 9.33 14.06
N SER A 156 1.31 8.07 13.68
CA SER A 156 2.37 7.06 13.60
C SER A 156 3.50 7.43 12.62
N LEU A 157 3.18 8.10 11.50
CA LEU A 157 4.15 8.57 10.52
C LEU A 157 4.89 9.83 11.00
N VAL A 158 4.18 10.78 11.62
CA VAL A 158 4.75 12.02 12.16
C VAL A 158 5.67 11.74 13.34
N GLU A 159 5.34 10.77 14.20
CA GLU A 159 6.19 10.29 15.30
C GLU A 159 7.53 9.74 14.77
N ARG A 160 7.55 9.18 13.57
CA ARG A 160 8.79 8.78 12.87
C ARG A 160 9.54 9.94 12.23
N GLY A 161 9.05 11.17 12.39
CA GLY A 161 9.65 12.38 11.84
C GLY A 161 9.31 12.65 10.39
N LEU A 162 8.33 11.93 9.80
CA LEU A 162 7.94 12.12 8.40
C LEU A 162 6.93 13.26 8.26
N ARG A 163 7.05 14.04 7.18
CA ARG A 163 6.03 15.00 6.75
C ARG A 163 5.03 14.33 5.83
N VAL A 164 3.76 14.35 6.21
CA VAL A 164 2.71 13.55 5.58
C VAL A 164 1.84 14.43 4.70
N ASN A 165 1.61 14.01 3.45
CA ASN A 165 0.66 14.64 2.55
C ASN A 165 -0.58 13.76 2.39
N PHE A 166 -1.69 14.16 3.02
CA PHE A 166 -2.98 13.51 2.80
C PHE A 166 -3.63 14.04 1.55
N VAL A 167 -4.02 13.12 0.67
CA VAL A 167 -4.64 13.41 -0.60
C VAL A 167 -6.04 12.80 -0.61
N PHE A 168 -7.05 13.66 -0.67
CA PHE A 168 -8.47 13.27 -0.62
C PHE A 168 -9.12 13.28 -2.00
N ASN A 169 -10.24 12.56 -2.12
CA ASN A 169 -10.94 12.43 -3.39
C ASN A 169 -11.61 13.75 -3.83
N SER A 170 -12.23 14.48 -2.91
CA SER A 170 -12.95 15.72 -3.22
C SER A 170 -12.48 16.92 -2.39
N VAL A 171 -12.87 18.12 -2.85
CA VAL A 171 -12.62 19.38 -2.11
C VAL A 171 -13.38 19.40 -0.78
N ALA A 172 -14.59 18.83 -0.75
CA ALA A 172 -15.40 18.74 0.47
C ALA A 172 -14.68 17.90 1.53
N ASP A 173 -14.23 16.71 1.14
CA ASP A 173 -13.46 15.80 2.00
C ASP A 173 -12.19 16.46 2.55
N ALA A 174 -11.40 17.10 1.67
CA ALA A 174 -10.18 17.80 2.08
C ALA A 174 -10.47 18.97 3.03
N SER A 175 -11.59 19.68 2.83
CA SER A 175 -12.00 20.77 3.72
C SER A 175 -12.47 20.26 5.08
N GLU A 176 -13.20 19.15 5.12
CA GLU A 176 -13.59 18.50 6.38
C GLU A 176 -12.37 17.97 7.12
N ALA A 177 -11.45 17.31 6.42
CA ALA A 177 -10.24 16.77 6.99
C ALA A 177 -9.39 17.85 7.67
N LYS A 178 -9.29 19.06 7.10
CA LYS A 178 -8.57 20.19 7.73
C LYS A 178 -9.09 20.55 9.13
N ASN A 179 -10.39 20.36 9.37
CA ASN A 179 -11.01 20.66 10.68
C ASN A 179 -10.94 19.47 11.65
N LEU A 180 -10.75 18.25 11.14
CA LEU A 180 -10.82 17.00 11.91
C LEU A 180 -9.45 16.35 12.14
N VAL A 181 -8.40 16.82 11.46
CA VAL A 181 -7.03 16.42 11.77
C VAL A 181 -6.64 16.97 13.14
N ARG A 182 -6.07 16.09 13.97
CA ARG A 182 -5.63 16.43 15.32
C ARG A 182 -4.67 17.62 15.30
N GLU A 183 -4.80 18.52 16.29
CA GLU A 183 -4.03 19.75 16.39
C GLU A 183 -2.51 19.51 16.38
N ASP A 184 -2.05 18.43 17.01
CA ASP A 184 -0.63 18.09 17.08
C ASP A 184 -0.02 17.68 15.72
N LEU A 185 -0.86 17.33 14.74
CA LEU A 185 -0.43 16.93 13.40
C LEU A 185 -0.43 18.10 12.40
N GLN A 186 -1.14 19.19 12.68
CA GLN A 186 -1.42 20.25 11.69
C GLN A 186 -0.15 20.89 11.12
N ASP A 187 0.91 21.03 11.91
CA ASP A 187 2.18 21.63 11.47
C ASP A 187 3.03 20.70 10.59
N ARG A 188 2.76 19.40 10.60
CA ARG A 188 3.56 18.35 9.95
C ARG A 188 2.82 17.67 8.81
N VAL A 189 1.57 18.05 8.59
CA VAL A 189 0.65 17.45 7.63
C VAL A 189 0.23 18.48 6.59
N THR A 190 0.30 18.10 5.33
CA THR A 190 -0.30 18.83 4.22
C THR A 190 -1.56 18.11 3.75
N ILE A 191 -2.62 18.85 3.43
CA ILE A 191 -3.90 18.29 2.96
C ILE A 191 -4.18 18.83 1.57
N ASN A 192 -4.28 17.92 0.61
CA ASN A 192 -4.48 18.21 -0.79
C ASN A 192 -5.68 17.46 -1.36
N VAL A 193 -6.17 17.95 -2.49
CA VAL A 193 -7.20 17.29 -3.28
C VAL A 193 -6.51 16.60 -4.44
N LEU A 194 -6.81 15.32 -4.64
CA LEU A 194 -6.29 14.55 -5.75
C LEU A 194 -6.65 15.26 -7.08
N GLY A 195 -5.76 15.23 -8.06
CA GLY A 195 -5.92 15.93 -9.35
C GLY A 195 -5.68 17.46 -9.32
N LEU A 196 -5.74 18.11 -8.15
CA LEU A 196 -5.44 19.55 -7.99
C LEU A 196 -4.11 19.80 -7.28
N GLY A 197 -3.76 18.94 -6.33
CA GLY A 197 -2.50 19.01 -5.58
C GLY A 197 -1.41 18.15 -6.21
N ALA A 198 -0.17 18.56 -6.01
CA ALA A 198 1.02 17.76 -6.27
C ALA A 198 1.72 17.43 -4.95
N PHE A 199 2.61 16.45 -4.99
CA PHE A 199 3.58 16.25 -3.91
C PHE A 199 4.44 17.52 -3.75
N GLY A 200 4.43 18.10 -2.56
CA GLY A 200 5.34 19.17 -2.20
C GLY A 200 6.79 18.68 -2.20
N GLU A 201 7.74 19.61 -2.37
CA GLU A 201 9.16 19.27 -2.32
C GLU A 201 9.57 18.79 -0.91
N GLU A 202 8.85 19.21 0.12
CA GLU A 202 9.13 18.88 1.53
C GLU A 202 8.32 17.70 2.08
N ASP A 203 7.37 17.14 1.30
CA ASP A 203 6.58 16.00 1.74
C ASP A 203 7.42 14.72 1.62
N ASP A 204 7.45 13.92 2.69
CA ASP A 204 8.21 12.66 2.73
C ASP A 204 7.36 11.48 2.25
N VAL A 205 6.08 11.47 2.61
CA VAL A 205 5.11 10.39 2.33
C VAL A 205 3.78 10.96 1.87
N CYS A 206 3.13 10.29 0.92
CA CYS A 206 1.74 10.60 0.56
C CYS A 206 0.80 9.47 0.93
N VAL A 207 -0.33 9.86 1.47
CA VAL A 207 -1.41 8.97 1.87
C VAL A 207 -2.67 9.37 1.10
N LEU A 208 -3.08 8.54 0.16
CA LEU A 208 -4.33 8.74 -0.57
C LEU A 208 -5.46 8.12 0.23
N VAL A 209 -6.39 8.96 0.65
CA VAL A 209 -7.51 8.57 1.52
C VAL A 209 -8.73 8.25 0.67
N CYS A 210 -9.15 6.98 0.71
CA CYS A 210 -10.32 6.45 0.02
C CYS A 210 -10.44 6.90 -1.46
N PRO A 211 -9.38 6.79 -2.28
CA PRO A 211 -9.47 7.19 -3.68
C PRO A 211 -10.53 6.34 -4.39
N SER A 212 -11.44 7.00 -5.11
CA SER A 212 -12.65 6.40 -5.65
C SER A 212 -12.99 7.02 -6.99
N ASN A 213 -13.21 6.21 -8.02
CA ASN A 213 -13.70 6.66 -9.33
C ASN A 213 -15.19 6.32 -9.54
N HIS A 214 -15.92 6.06 -8.45
CA HIS A 214 -17.36 5.89 -8.48
C HIS A 214 -18.03 7.23 -8.83
N GLY A 215 -18.99 7.22 -9.75
CA GLY A 215 -19.73 8.41 -10.16
C GLY A 215 -19.28 8.97 -11.52
N LYS A 216 -19.22 10.30 -11.66
CA LYS A 216 -18.97 10.97 -12.95
C LYS A 216 -17.49 11.20 -13.27
N ASP A 217 -16.60 11.09 -12.29
CA ASP A 217 -15.18 11.42 -12.44
C ASP A 217 -14.34 10.19 -12.78
N LEU A 218 -14.50 9.72 -14.01
CA LEU A 218 -13.72 8.60 -14.57
C LEU A 218 -12.21 8.89 -14.65
N ARG A 219 -11.81 10.17 -14.61
CA ARG A 219 -10.41 10.63 -14.61
C ARG A 219 -9.66 10.31 -13.32
N ARG A 220 -10.36 9.77 -12.31
CA ARG A 220 -9.73 9.49 -11.01
C ARG A 220 -8.58 8.52 -11.06
N ILE A 221 -8.68 7.51 -11.92
CA ILE A 221 -7.59 6.56 -12.15
C ILE A 221 -6.35 7.28 -12.68
N GLU A 222 -6.52 8.15 -13.68
CA GLU A 222 -5.44 8.92 -14.28
C GLU A 222 -4.78 9.86 -13.27
N ASP A 223 -5.55 10.46 -12.36
CA ASP A 223 -5.00 11.33 -11.32
C ASP A 223 -4.13 10.56 -10.32
N VAL A 224 -4.56 9.36 -9.90
CA VAL A 224 -3.76 8.48 -9.02
C VAL A 224 -2.49 8.05 -9.75
N GLU A 225 -2.60 7.59 -11.01
CA GLU A 225 -1.45 7.19 -11.81
C GLU A 225 -0.48 8.36 -12.03
N ARG A 226 -0.98 9.56 -12.32
CA ARG A 226 -0.15 10.76 -12.47
C ARG A 226 0.63 11.05 -11.21
N LEU A 227 0.00 10.90 -10.04
CA LEU A 227 0.66 11.11 -8.75
C LEU A 227 1.72 10.03 -8.49
N MET A 228 1.44 8.77 -8.82
CA MET A 228 2.35 7.64 -8.62
C MET A 228 3.58 7.65 -9.54
N TYR A 229 3.35 7.98 -10.81
CA TYR A 229 4.39 8.00 -11.85
C TYR A 229 4.91 9.41 -12.09
N ALA A 230 4.58 10.37 -11.23
CA ALA A 230 5.16 11.70 -11.25
C ALA A 230 6.69 11.57 -11.18
N GLY A 231 7.35 12.05 -12.22
CA GLY A 231 8.80 12.25 -12.17
C GLY A 231 9.14 13.38 -11.20
N PRO A 232 10.39 13.44 -10.70
CA PRO A 232 10.84 14.58 -9.93
C PRO A 232 10.65 15.88 -10.72
N PRO A 233 10.29 16.99 -10.06
CA PRO A 233 10.16 18.30 -10.71
C PRO A 233 11.40 18.63 -11.54
N ARG A 234 11.22 19.34 -12.66
CA ARG A 234 12.35 19.78 -13.51
C ARG A 234 13.29 20.73 -12.78
N THR A 235 12.79 21.42 -11.75
CA THR A 235 13.57 22.29 -10.85
C THR A 235 14.56 21.50 -9.99
N MET A 236 14.30 20.22 -9.73
CA MET A 236 15.13 19.38 -8.88
C MET A 236 16.35 18.86 -9.65
N THR A 237 17.48 19.56 -9.50
CA THR A 237 18.74 19.23 -10.19
C THR A 237 19.56 18.16 -9.47
N SER A 238 19.47 18.07 -8.14
CA SER A 238 20.28 17.14 -7.35
C SER A 238 19.89 15.68 -7.59
N ARG A 239 20.84 14.86 -8.04
CA ARG A 239 20.64 13.41 -8.24
C ARG A 239 20.18 12.69 -6.96
N LYS A 240 20.70 13.11 -5.80
CA LYS A 240 20.30 12.54 -4.50
C LYS A 240 18.82 12.83 -4.22
N GLN A 241 18.39 14.07 -4.40
CA GLN A 241 17.00 14.45 -4.18
C GLN A 241 16.05 13.77 -5.18
N ARG A 242 16.45 13.63 -6.46
CA ARG A 242 15.66 12.90 -7.46
C ARG A 242 15.45 11.43 -7.09
N ARG A 243 16.48 10.77 -6.53
CA ARG A 243 16.36 9.39 -6.05
C ARG A 243 15.41 9.31 -4.86
N LEU A 244 15.54 10.22 -3.90
CA LEU A 244 14.63 10.30 -2.75
C LEU A 244 13.19 10.53 -3.19
N PHE A 245 12.96 11.42 -4.15
CA PHE A 245 11.64 11.68 -4.73
C PHE A 245 11.01 10.43 -5.34
N GLN A 246 11.79 9.64 -6.09
CA GLN A 246 11.33 8.39 -6.71
C GLN A 246 11.04 7.28 -5.69
N GLN A 247 11.62 7.36 -4.49
CA GLN A 247 11.45 6.40 -3.40
C GLN A 247 10.47 6.90 -2.33
N ARG A 248 9.72 7.97 -2.59
CA ARG A 248 8.71 8.45 -1.65
C ARG A 248 7.62 7.41 -1.46
N PRO A 249 7.30 7.02 -0.22
CA PRO A 249 6.22 6.10 -0.01
C PRO A 249 4.88 6.69 -0.43
N ILE A 250 4.07 5.85 -1.06
CA ILE A 250 2.68 6.10 -1.42
C ILE A 250 1.84 5.04 -0.73
N ILE A 251 0.93 5.50 0.12
CA ILE A 251 0.03 4.66 0.90
C ILE A 251 -1.38 4.87 0.39
N LEU A 252 -2.07 3.80 -0.01
CA LEU A 252 -3.50 3.84 -0.33
C LEU A 252 -4.31 3.36 0.88
N LEU A 253 -5.17 4.22 1.42
CA LEU A 253 -6.11 3.84 2.48
C LEU A 253 -7.48 3.55 1.86
N ASN A 254 -7.92 2.31 2.01
CA ASN A 254 -9.20 1.79 1.51
C ASN A 254 -9.55 2.24 0.07
N PRO A 255 -8.70 1.95 -0.93
CA PRO A 255 -8.95 2.36 -2.31
C PRO A 255 -10.15 1.63 -2.90
N SER A 256 -11.01 2.36 -3.61
CA SER A 256 -12.20 1.84 -4.30
C SER A 256 -12.20 2.28 -5.76
N LEU A 257 -11.20 1.78 -6.50
CA LEU A 257 -10.98 2.09 -7.91
C LEU A 257 -11.35 0.89 -8.80
N GLU A 258 -12.17 1.15 -9.81
CA GLU A 258 -12.64 0.13 -10.77
C GLU A 258 -12.20 0.49 -12.19
N ALA A 259 -11.52 -0.43 -12.86
CA ALA A 259 -11.09 -0.26 -14.24
C ALA A 259 -12.31 -0.17 -15.16
N ILE A 260 -12.33 0.86 -16.01
CA ILE A 260 -13.37 1.05 -17.01
C ILE A 260 -12.94 0.29 -18.26
N HIS A 261 -13.60 -0.83 -18.55
CA HIS A 261 -13.40 -1.54 -19.81
C HIS A 261 -14.65 -1.39 -20.67
N GLN A 262 -14.49 -1.22 -21.99
CA GLN A 262 -15.64 -1.17 -22.92
C GLN A 262 -16.50 -2.44 -22.86
N HIS A 263 -15.96 -3.53 -22.32
CA HIS A 263 -16.62 -4.83 -22.15
C HIS A 263 -16.84 -5.23 -20.69
N SER A 264 -16.53 -4.38 -19.71
CA SER A 264 -16.86 -4.70 -18.31
C SER A 264 -18.36 -4.66 -18.12
N THR A 265 -18.95 -5.78 -17.76
CA THR A 265 -20.33 -5.79 -17.26
C THR A 265 -20.41 -4.96 -15.98
N PRO A 266 -21.55 -4.33 -15.65
CA PRO A 266 -21.73 -3.59 -14.38
C PRO A 266 -21.45 -4.43 -13.12
N ALA A 267 -21.41 -5.77 -13.25
CA ALA A 267 -21.12 -6.70 -12.17
C ALA A 267 -19.62 -7.05 -12.03
N SER A 268 -18.78 -6.79 -13.04
CA SER A 268 -17.36 -7.15 -13.01
C SER A 268 -16.54 -6.01 -12.40
N LYS A 269 -16.25 -6.11 -11.10
CA LYS A 269 -15.32 -5.21 -10.41
C LYS A 269 -13.87 -5.60 -10.75
N VAL A 270 -13.37 -5.10 -11.88
CA VAL A 270 -11.96 -5.28 -12.27
C VAL A 270 -11.15 -4.15 -11.67
N GLN A 271 -10.05 -4.45 -11.00
CA GLN A 271 -9.16 -3.41 -10.47
C GLN A 271 -8.25 -2.85 -11.59
N PRO A 272 -7.90 -1.55 -11.53
CA PRO A 272 -6.88 -0.99 -12.42
C PRO A 272 -5.55 -1.74 -12.33
N MET A 273 -4.85 -1.86 -13.46
CA MET A 273 -3.63 -2.67 -13.55
C MET A 273 -2.54 -2.23 -12.57
N PHE A 274 -2.39 -0.91 -12.34
CA PHE A 274 -1.40 -0.36 -11.41
C PHE A 274 -1.65 -0.76 -9.94
N MET A 275 -2.85 -1.22 -9.58
CA MET A 275 -3.13 -1.69 -8.20
C MET A 275 -2.32 -2.94 -7.82
N SER A 276 -1.77 -3.64 -8.81
CA SER A 276 -0.84 -4.76 -8.61
C SER A 276 0.56 -4.33 -8.17
N ASP A 277 0.94 -3.06 -8.39
CA ASP A 277 2.20 -2.48 -7.93
C ASP A 277 2.23 -2.23 -6.41
N PHE A 278 1.06 -2.29 -5.75
CA PHE A 278 0.92 -2.06 -4.31
C PHE A 278 0.93 -3.35 -3.53
N THR A 279 1.81 -3.40 -2.54
CA THR A 279 1.78 -4.46 -1.54
C THR A 279 0.64 -4.21 -0.56
N THR A 280 -0.25 -5.18 -0.41
CA THR A 280 -1.26 -5.15 0.66
C THR A 280 -0.57 -5.33 2.01
N ALA A 281 -0.37 -4.26 2.76
CA ALA A 281 0.19 -4.34 4.12
C ALA A 281 -0.87 -4.79 5.12
N TYR A 282 -2.10 -4.32 4.95
CA TYR A 282 -3.21 -4.70 5.82
C TYR A 282 -4.49 -4.96 5.03
N PHE A 283 -5.15 -6.07 5.32
CA PHE A 283 -6.46 -6.41 4.77
C PHE A 283 -7.34 -6.97 5.89
N LEU A 284 -8.55 -6.45 6.05
CA LEU A 284 -9.53 -7.00 6.99
C LEU A 284 -10.88 -7.12 6.32
N ASP A 285 -11.45 -8.32 6.34
CA ASP A 285 -12.84 -8.59 6.00
C ASP A 285 -13.46 -9.48 7.08
N PRO A 286 -14.23 -8.92 8.03
CA PRO A 286 -14.84 -9.69 9.12
C PRO A 286 -16.02 -10.56 8.67
N LEU A 287 -16.51 -10.37 7.44
CA LEU A 287 -17.69 -11.03 6.89
C LEU A 287 -17.40 -11.76 5.58
N ALA A 288 -16.14 -12.13 5.36
CA ALA A 288 -15.69 -12.81 4.14
C ALA A 288 -16.52 -14.05 3.79
N MET A 289 -16.98 -14.80 4.80
CA MET A 289 -18.00 -15.83 4.61
C MET A 289 -19.01 -15.83 5.74
N VAL A 290 -20.28 -15.68 5.41
CA VAL A 290 -21.39 -15.81 6.36
C VAL A 290 -22.27 -16.98 5.94
N SER A 291 -22.34 -18.00 6.80
CA SER A 291 -23.28 -19.11 6.70
C SER A 291 -24.21 -19.09 7.91
N ARG A 292 -25.34 -19.83 7.85
CA ARG A 292 -26.32 -19.89 8.95
C ARG A 292 -25.71 -20.32 10.30
N SER A 293 -24.60 -21.05 10.27
CA SER A 293 -23.97 -21.64 11.47
C SER A 293 -22.53 -21.19 11.70
N SER A 294 -21.95 -20.36 10.84
CA SER A 294 -20.53 -20.00 10.94
C SER A 294 -20.25 -18.69 10.22
N GLN A 295 -19.42 -17.86 10.85
CA GLN A 295 -18.88 -16.64 10.28
C GLN A 295 -17.36 -16.81 10.16
N ALA A 296 -16.81 -16.54 8.98
CA ALA A 296 -15.38 -16.52 8.75
C ALA A 296 -14.93 -15.11 8.35
N ALA A 297 -13.74 -14.76 8.83
CA ALA A 297 -13.08 -13.50 8.58
C ALA A 297 -11.71 -13.75 7.95
N ILE A 298 -11.28 -12.83 7.08
CA ILE A 298 -9.96 -12.84 6.47
C ILE A 298 -9.17 -11.66 7.02
N LEU A 299 -7.95 -11.96 7.48
CA LEU A 299 -7.00 -10.97 7.95
C LEU A 299 -5.68 -11.12 7.20
N LYS A 300 -5.08 -10.00 6.84
CA LYS A 300 -3.66 -9.90 6.48
C LYS A 300 -3.09 -8.74 7.25
N SER A 301 -1.99 -8.96 7.95
CA SER A 301 -1.27 -7.90 8.66
C SER A 301 0.22 -8.11 8.50
N TYR A 302 0.88 -7.29 7.70
CA TYR A 302 2.31 -7.36 7.46
C TYR A 302 3.11 -7.27 8.79
N PRO A 303 4.16 -8.09 8.99
CA PRO A 303 4.75 -9.05 8.04
C PRO A 303 4.03 -10.41 7.97
N SER A 304 3.02 -10.64 8.82
CA SER A 304 2.21 -11.86 8.79
C SER A 304 1.50 -12.00 7.44
N GLN A 305 1.31 -13.24 7.04
CA GLN A 305 0.67 -13.59 5.78
C GLN A 305 -0.86 -13.59 5.92
N TRP A 306 -1.54 -14.10 4.89
CA TRP A 306 -2.98 -14.27 4.92
C TRP A 306 -3.41 -15.29 5.97
N GLN A 307 -4.39 -14.90 6.79
CA GLN A 307 -4.97 -15.69 7.86
C GLN A 307 -6.48 -15.78 7.67
N LEU A 308 -7.02 -16.97 7.93
CA LEU A 308 -8.45 -17.25 7.95
C LEU A 308 -8.87 -17.53 9.39
N TRP A 309 -9.84 -16.75 9.85
CA TRP A 309 -10.39 -16.82 11.20
C TRP A 309 -11.84 -17.30 11.13
N MET A 310 -12.25 -18.16 12.06
CA MET A 310 -13.65 -18.55 12.23
C MET A 310 -14.14 -18.10 13.60
N ARG A 311 -15.31 -17.46 13.62
CA ARG A 311 -15.99 -17.11 14.85
C ARG A 311 -16.47 -18.39 15.55
N SER A 312 -16.07 -18.58 16.80
CA SER A 312 -16.55 -19.72 17.58
C SER A 312 -18.02 -19.54 17.93
N THR A 313 -18.83 -20.58 17.70
CA THR A 313 -20.24 -20.64 18.13
C THR A 313 -20.42 -21.29 19.49
N VAL A 314 -19.35 -21.82 20.10
CA VAL A 314 -19.41 -22.50 21.39
C VAL A 314 -19.46 -21.45 22.50
N ALA A 315 -20.55 -21.45 23.26
CA ALA A 315 -20.92 -20.45 24.26
C ALA A 315 -20.01 -20.39 25.52
N GLU A 316 -18.94 -21.18 25.59
CA GLU A 316 -18.15 -21.37 26.82
C GLU A 316 -16.84 -20.55 26.88
N SER A 317 -16.50 -19.80 25.83
CA SER A 317 -15.42 -18.80 25.91
C SER A 317 -15.76 -17.59 25.06
N THR A 318 -16.17 -16.51 25.72
CA THR A 318 -16.16 -15.11 25.28
C THR A 318 -15.97 -14.90 23.77
N GLY A 319 -17.02 -15.09 22.96
CA GLY A 319 -17.18 -14.50 21.62
C GLY A 319 -16.02 -14.52 20.60
N GLY A 320 -14.99 -15.35 20.78
CA GLY A 320 -13.70 -15.16 20.11
C GLY A 320 -13.61 -15.71 18.68
N TYR A 321 -12.81 -15.05 17.86
CA TYR A 321 -12.33 -15.60 16.60
C TYR A 321 -11.20 -16.58 16.86
N ARG A 322 -11.25 -17.74 16.22
CA ARG A 322 -10.18 -18.75 16.25
C ARG A 322 -9.48 -18.80 14.90
N LEU A 323 -8.15 -18.77 14.92
CA LEU A 323 -7.34 -18.99 13.71
C LEU A 323 -7.53 -20.43 13.21
N VAL A 324 -7.92 -20.55 11.95
CA VAL A 324 -8.19 -21.84 11.29
C VAL A 324 -7.10 -22.19 10.31
N TRP A 325 -6.56 -21.18 9.64
CA TRP A 325 -5.55 -21.36 8.62
C TRP A 325 -4.69 -20.10 8.52
N GLU A 326 -3.41 -20.30 8.24
CA GLU A 326 -2.44 -19.27 7.96
C GLU A 326 -1.57 -19.72 6.79
N ARG A 327 -1.26 -18.80 5.89
CA ARG A 327 -0.32 -19.04 4.80
C ARG A 327 1.11 -18.93 5.34
N THR A 328 1.82 -20.03 5.49
CA THR A 328 3.26 -19.96 5.77
C THR A 328 4.02 -19.50 4.53
N THR A 329 4.99 -18.59 4.66
CA THR A 329 5.97 -18.30 3.60
C THR A 329 6.78 -19.56 3.33
N ALA A 330 6.77 -20.05 2.10
CA ALA A 330 7.58 -21.19 1.66
C ALA A 330 9.02 -20.77 1.41
#